data_AF-A0A925V4A6-F1
#
_entry.id   AF-A0A925V4A6-F1
#
_cell.length_a   1.000
_cell.length_b   1.000
_cell.length_c   1.000
_cell.angle_alpha   90.00
_cell.angle_beta   90.00
_cell.angle_gamma   90.00
#
_symmetry.space_group_name_H-M   'P 1'
#
loop_
_entity.id
_entity.type
_entity.pdbx_description
1 polymer ?
#
loop_
_entity_poly.entity_id
_entity_poly.type
_entity_poly.pdbx_seq_one_letter_code
_entity_poly.pdbx_strand_id
1 'polypeptide(L)'
;MIGAAPRLVALGTAVPPFAIGQLDARAFARRQFASLPGIDRLLGAFENTGIVRRHLVQPLAWYEQPRSFVEKNTLYIRGALGLAQQACERALASCARDQLGAIVFVSSTGIATPSLDSHLVQLLDLPRSIARV
;
A
#
# COMPACT_ATOMS: atom_id res chain seq x y z
N MET A 1 6.85 16.25 34.80
CA MET A 1 7.52 14.98 34.45
C MET A 1 7.64 14.92 32.94
N ILE A 2 8.85 14.87 32.40
CA ILE A 2 9.02 14.57 30.98
C ILE A 2 8.74 13.07 30.86
N GLY A 3 7.61 12.71 30.24
CA GLY A 3 7.27 11.30 30.01
C GLY A 3 8.40 10.59 29.27
N ALA A 4 8.56 9.29 29.52
CA ALA A 4 9.54 8.48 28.82
C ALA A 4 9.45 8.70 27.30
N ALA A 5 10.60 8.74 26.61
CA ALA A 5 10.64 8.94 25.17
C ALA A 5 9.82 7.86 24.43
N PRO A 6 9.10 8.23 23.35
CA PRO A 6 8.40 7.25 22.52
C PRO A 6 9.33 6.14 22.02
N ARG A 7 8.83 4.90 21.97
CA ARG A 7 9.57 3.73 21.50
C ARG A 7 8.74 2.89 20.55
N LEU A 8 9.38 2.26 19.57
CA LEU A 8 8.76 1.26 18.72
C LEU A 8 8.67 -0.07 19.48
N VAL A 9 7.46 -0.54 19.74
CA VAL A 9 7.22 -1.79 20.50
C VAL A 9 6.96 -3.00 19.61
N ALA A 10 6.48 -2.80 18.39
CA ALA A 10 6.19 -3.85 17.42
C ALA A 10 6.19 -3.29 15.99
N LEU A 11 6.39 -4.17 15.01
CA LEU A 11 6.36 -3.84 13.59
C LEU A 11 5.63 -4.95 12.82
N GLY A 12 4.71 -4.57 11.95
CA GLY A 12 4.04 -5.46 11.03
C GLY A 12 4.09 -4.89 9.61
N THR A 13 4.28 -5.76 8.63
CA THR A 13 4.35 -5.39 7.21
C THR A 13 3.50 -6.34 6.38
N ALA A 14 2.98 -5.82 5.26
CA ALA A 14 2.23 -6.57 4.27
C ALA A 14 2.57 -6.07 2.87
N VAL A 15 2.58 -6.98 1.91
CA VAL A 15 2.77 -6.68 0.48
C VAL A 15 1.65 -7.35 -0.32
N PRO A 16 1.23 -6.77 -1.46
CA PRO A 16 0.18 -7.38 -2.27
C PRO A 16 0.68 -8.65 -2.99
N PRO A 17 -0.24 -9.51 -3.44
CA PRO A 17 0.09 -10.90 -3.76
C PRO A 17 0.82 -11.10 -5.09
N PHE A 18 0.69 -10.17 -6.05
CA PHE A 18 1.25 -10.36 -7.39
C PHE A 18 2.70 -9.85 -7.44
N ALA A 19 3.66 -10.75 -7.26
CA ALA A 19 5.07 -10.45 -7.44
C ALA A 19 5.45 -10.48 -8.92
N ILE A 20 6.19 -9.47 -9.39
CA ILE A 20 6.75 -9.43 -10.74
C ILE A 20 8.26 -9.19 -10.68
N GLY A 21 9.00 -9.84 -11.57
CA GLY A 21 10.42 -9.58 -11.72
C GLY A 21 10.69 -8.23 -12.37
N GLN A 22 11.88 -7.69 -12.15
CA GLN A 22 12.27 -6.42 -12.75
C GLN A 22 12.32 -6.48 -14.29
N LEU A 23 12.71 -7.63 -14.86
CA LEU A 23 12.68 -7.87 -16.30
C LEU A 23 11.25 -7.89 -16.86
N ASP A 24 10.30 -8.50 -16.13
CA ASP A 24 8.89 -8.51 -16.52
C ASP A 24 8.31 -7.09 -16.49
N ALA A 25 8.65 -6.32 -15.46
CA ALA A 25 8.23 -4.93 -15.33
C ALA A 25 8.78 -4.06 -16.48
N ARG A 26 10.05 -4.29 -16.87
CA ARG A 26 10.68 -3.61 -18.02
C ARG A 26 10.00 -3.98 -19.33
N ALA A 27 9.75 -5.27 -19.55
CA ALA A 27 9.08 -5.76 -20.75
C ALA A 27 7.65 -5.22 -20.86
N PHE A 28 6.92 -5.18 -19.74
CA PHE A 28 5.61 -4.57 -19.64
C PHE A 28 5.65 -3.08 -19.99
N ALA A 29 6.56 -2.31 -19.38
CA ALA A 29 6.70 -0.88 -19.66
C ALA A 29 7.02 -0.61 -21.14
N ARG A 30 7.90 -1.41 -21.75
CA ARG A 30 8.23 -1.29 -23.18
C ARG A 30 7.00 -1.45 -24.08
N ARG A 31 6.15 -2.44 -23.78
CA ARG A 31 4.91 -2.67 -24.55
C ARG A 31 3.89 -1.56 -24.31
N GLN A 32 3.66 -1.19 -23.06
CA GLN A 32 2.65 -0.21 -22.67
C GLN A 32 2.94 1.20 -23.21
N PHE A 33 4.22 1.57 -23.28
CA PHE A 33 4.66 2.90 -23.70
C PHE A 33 5.44 2.86 -25.01
N ALA A 34 5.12 1.92 -25.90
CA ALA A 34 5.84 1.72 -27.18
C ALA A 34 5.85 2.97 -28.07
N SER A 35 4.84 3.84 -27.96
CA SER A 35 4.73 5.10 -28.71
C SER A 35 5.44 6.28 -28.05
N LEU A 36 5.99 6.13 -26.83
CA LEU A 36 6.67 7.20 -26.11
C LEU A 36 8.06 7.47 -26.72
N PRO A 37 8.34 8.68 -27.22
CA PRO A 37 9.67 9.02 -27.73
C PRO A 37 10.75 8.85 -26.65
N GLY A 38 11.84 8.16 -26.98
CA GLY A 38 12.94 7.92 -26.05
C GLY A 38 12.68 6.85 -24.99
N ILE A 39 11.68 5.98 -25.18
CA ILE A 39 11.36 4.88 -24.24
C ILE A 39 12.58 4.03 -23.87
N ASP A 40 13.44 3.68 -24.83
CA ASP A 40 14.61 2.84 -24.57
C ASP A 40 15.60 3.47 -23.57
N ARG A 41 15.75 4.80 -23.59
CA ARG A 41 16.54 5.53 -22.59
C ARG A 41 15.91 5.42 -21.19
N LEU A 42 14.59 5.53 -21.10
CA LEU A 42 13.86 5.43 -19.82
C LEU A 42 13.86 3.99 -19.28
N LEU A 43 13.88 2.98 -20.15
CA LEU A 43 13.93 1.57 -19.74
C LEU A 43 15.25 1.22 -19.04
N GLY A 44 16.34 1.95 -19.29
CA GLY A 44 17.59 1.82 -18.53
C GLY A 44 17.43 2.10 -17.03
N ALA A 45 16.38 2.83 -16.63
CA ALA A 45 16.03 3.01 -15.22
C ALA A 45 15.66 1.69 -14.53
N PHE A 46 15.24 0.65 -15.27
CA PHE A 46 14.90 -0.64 -14.65
C PHE A 46 16.15 -1.46 -14.30
N GLU A 47 17.29 -1.20 -14.93
CA GLU A 47 18.52 -1.98 -14.76
C GLU A 47 19.36 -1.50 -13.57
N ASN A 48 19.24 -0.22 -13.19
CA ASN A 48 20.12 0.44 -12.22
C ASN A 48 19.46 0.73 -10.86
N THR A 49 18.34 0.06 -10.52
CA THR A 49 17.58 0.34 -9.29
C THR A 49 17.91 -0.55 -8.10
N GLY A 50 18.63 -1.65 -8.31
CA GLY A 50 18.76 -2.72 -7.30
C GLY A 50 17.45 -3.45 -6.98
N ILE A 51 16.37 -3.21 -7.74
CA ILE A 51 15.08 -3.87 -7.54
C ILE A 51 15.12 -5.25 -8.20
N VAL A 52 14.94 -6.30 -7.41
CA VAL A 52 14.78 -7.68 -7.91
C VAL A 52 13.34 -7.95 -8.33
N ARG A 53 12.38 -7.53 -7.48
CA ARG A 53 10.94 -7.75 -7.68
C ARG A 53 10.10 -6.61 -7.12
N ARG A 54 8.90 -6.47 -7.65
CA ARG A 54 7.85 -5.56 -7.16
C ARG A 54 6.58 -6.34 -6.86
N HIS A 55 5.79 -5.83 -5.93
CA HIS A 55 4.49 -6.41 -5.58
C HIS A 55 3.36 -5.50 -6.07
N LEU A 56 2.39 -6.08 -6.76
CA LEU A 56 1.23 -5.40 -7.33
C LEU A 56 -0.08 -5.92 -6.73
N VAL A 57 -1.10 -5.06 -6.67
CA VAL A 57 -2.45 -5.37 -6.16
C VAL A 57 -3.28 -6.17 -7.18
N GLN A 58 -2.91 -6.13 -8.46
CA GLN A 58 -3.53 -6.87 -9.55
C GLN A 58 -2.45 -7.49 -10.45
N PRO A 59 -2.78 -8.52 -11.25
CA PRO A 59 -1.85 -9.05 -12.26
C PRO A 59 -1.56 -8.02 -13.36
N LEU A 60 -0.45 -8.16 -14.07
CA LEU A 60 -0.04 -7.24 -15.16
C LEU A 60 -1.13 -7.03 -16.20
N ALA A 61 -1.85 -8.09 -16.59
CA ALA A 61 -2.96 -8.02 -17.55
C ALA A 61 -4.05 -7.01 -17.16
N TRP A 62 -4.24 -6.73 -15.86
CA TRP A 62 -5.20 -5.71 -15.42
C TRP A 62 -4.80 -4.30 -15.87
N TYR A 63 -3.49 -4.02 -15.89
CA TYR A 63 -2.89 -2.74 -16.24
C TYR A 63 -2.69 -2.53 -17.74
N GLU A 64 -2.83 -3.58 -18.56
CA GLU A 64 -2.77 -3.48 -20.03
C GLU A 64 -4.01 -2.80 -20.63
N GLN A 65 -5.11 -2.79 -19.87
CA GLN A 65 -6.36 -2.17 -20.29
C GLN A 65 -6.48 -0.75 -19.72
N PRO A 66 -7.02 0.22 -20.48
CA PRO A 66 -7.44 1.49 -19.93
C PRO A 66 -8.43 1.26 -18.78
N ARG A 67 -8.21 1.96 -17.67
CA ARG A 67 -9.08 1.90 -16.48
C ARG A 67 -9.47 3.30 -16.08
N SER A 68 -10.74 3.48 -15.77
CA SER A 68 -11.26 4.72 -15.22
C SER A 68 -10.61 5.03 -13.86
N PHE A 69 -10.66 6.30 -13.47
CA PHE A 69 -10.25 6.71 -12.12
C PHE A 69 -11.06 5.98 -11.04
N VAL A 70 -12.37 5.81 -11.26
CA VAL A 70 -13.28 5.13 -10.32
C VAL A 70 -12.86 3.68 -10.09
N GLU A 71 -12.55 2.93 -11.15
CA GLU A 71 -12.05 1.54 -11.02
C GLU A 71 -10.73 1.47 -10.25
N LYS A 72 -9.76 2.34 -10.60
CA LYS A 72 -8.46 2.41 -9.92
C LYS A 72 -8.62 2.75 -8.44
N ASN A 73 -9.46 3.73 -8.12
CA ASN A 73 -9.67 4.19 -6.76
C ASN A 73 -10.43 3.16 -5.91
N THR A 74 -11.42 2.49 -6.49
CA THR A 74 -12.14 1.39 -5.83
C THR A 74 -11.20 0.24 -5.47
N LEU A 75 -10.31 -0.12 -6.41
CA LEU A 75 -9.27 -1.11 -6.18
C LEU A 75 -8.28 -0.67 -5.11
N TYR A 76 -7.86 0.59 -5.13
CA TYR A 76 -7.00 1.18 -4.11
C TYR A 76 -7.61 1.07 -2.72
N ILE A 77 -8.86 1.50 -2.52
CA ILE A 77 -9.52 1.45 -1.21
C ILE A 77 -9.53 0.01 -0.67
N ARG A 78 -9.97 -0.95 -1.50
CA ARG A 78 -10.01 -2.37 -1.10
C ARG A 78 -8.62 -2.92 -0.80
N GLY A 79 -7.64 -2.66 -1.67
CA GLY A 79 -6.27 -3.17 -1.53
C GLY A 79 -5.54 -2.56 -0.33
N ALA A 80 -5.64 -1.25 -0.16
CA ALA A 80 -5.00 -0.52 0.94
C ALA A 80 -5.58 -0.94 2.30
N LEU A 81 -6.91 -1.09 2.43
CA LEU A 81 -7.52 -1.59 3.66
C LEU A 81 -7.07 -3.01 3.99
N GLY A 82 -7.06 -3.91 3.01
CA GLY A 82 -6.64 -5.29 3.23
C GLY A 82 -5.16 -5.40 3.64
N LEU A 83 -4.27 -4.62 3.02
CA LEU A 83 -2.85 -4.60 3.38
C LEU A 83 -2.62 -3.95 4.75
N ALA A 84 -3.29 -2.83 5.03
CA ALA A 84 -3.18 -2.15 6.31
C ALA A 84 -3.69 -3.04 7.45
N GLN A 85 -4.84 -3.70 7.27
CA GLN A 85 -5.36 -4.65 8.25
C GLN A 85 -4.35 -5.78 8.52
N GLN A 86 -3.78 -6.41 7.49
CA GLN A 86 -2.77 -7.46 7.67
C GLN A 86 -1.51 -6.96 8.40
N ALA A 87 -1.02 -5.76 8.06
CA ALA A 87 0.13 -5.17 8.72
C ALA A 87 -0.18 -4.84 10.19
N CYS A 88 -1.35 -4.28 10.48
CA CYS A 88 -1.82 -3.98 11.83
C CYS A 88 -1.98 -5.25 12.67
N GLU A 89 -2.64 -6.29 12.16
CA GLU A 89 -2.80 -7.56 12.88
C GLU A 89 -1.45 -8.19 13.26
N ARG A 90 -0.46 -8.12 12.37
CA ARG A 90 0.91 -8.59 12.64
C ARG A 90 1.60 -7.76 13.73
N ALA A 91 1.45 -6.44 13.69
CA ALA A 91 2.04 -5.54 14.69
C ALA A 91 1.33 -5.65 16.06
N LEU A 92 0.02 -5.89 16.07
CA LEU A 92 -0.82 -5.92 17.26
C LEU A 92 -0.99 -7.33 17.84
N ALA A 93 -0.29 -8.34 17.32
CA ALA A 93 -0.42 -9.74 17.73
C ALA A 93 -0.31 -9.94 19.26
N SER A 94 0.52 -9.15 19.93
CA SER A 94 0.74 -9.19 21.39
C SER A 94 0.24 -7.94 22.14
N CYS A 95 -0.56 -7.08 21.50
CA CYS A 95 -1.05 -5.83 22.09
C CYS A 95 -2.58 -5.88 22.26
N ALA A 96 -3.07 -5.50 23.43
CA ALA A 96 -4.49 -5.37 23.67
C ALA A 96 -5.02 -4.09 22.99
N ARG A 97 -6.15 -4.20 22.27
CA ARG A 97 -6.63 -3.16 21.36
C ARG A 97 -7.15 -1.95 22.13
N ASP A 98 -7.62 -2.18 23.36
CA ASP A 98 -8.04 -1.17 24.34
C ASP A 98 -6.91 -0.26 24.85
N GLN A 99 -5.64 -0.65 24.66
CA GLN A 99 -4.47 0.18 24.99
C GLN A 99 -4.13 1.21 23.92
N LEU A 100 -4.80 1.17 22.76
CA LEU A 100 -4.52 2.05 21.62
C LEU A 100 -5.29 3.37 21.77
N GLY A 101 -4.55 4.47 21.96
CA GLY A 101 -5.13 5.81 22.10
C GLY A 101 -5.31 6.58 20.78
N ALA A 102 -4.54 6.24 19.74
CA ALA A 102 -4.58 6.94 18.46
C ALA A 102 -4.23 6.02 17.28
N ILE A 103 -4.75 6.35 16.10
CA ILE A 103 -4.34 5.83 14.81
C ILE A 103 -3.95 7.00 13.89
N VAL A 104 -2.80 6.85 13.24
CA VAL A 104 -2.30 7.79 12.22
C VAL A 104 -2.16 7.00 10.93
N PHE A 105 -2.82 7.44 9.86
CA PHE A 105 -2.80 6.77 8.57
C PHE A 105 -2.35 7.72 7.47
N VAL A 106 -1.39 7.29 6.64
CA VAL A 106 -0.83 8.11 5.56
C VAL A 106 -0.82 7.32 4.26
N SER A 107 -1.35 7.93 3.20
CA SER A 107 -1.28 7.41 1.83
C SER A 107 -1.40 8.54 0.82
N SER A 108 -0.68 8.42 -0.30
CA SER A 108 -0.71 9.35 -1.43
C SER A 108 -1.27 8.72 -2.71
N THR A 109 -1.80 7.49 -2.65
CA THR A 109 -2.14 6.69 -3.84
C THR A 109 -3.56 6.90 -4.37
N GLY A 110 -4.52 7.19 -3.48
CA GLY A 110 -5.92 7.40 -3.86
C GLY A 110 -6.70 8.10 -2.76
N ILE A 111 -8.00 8.25 -2.96
CA ILE A 111 -8.87 9.14 -2.17
C ILE A 111 -10.06 8.36 -1.63
N ALA A 112 -10.39 8.53 -0.35
CA ALA A 112 -11.52 7.86 0.27
C ALA A 112 -12.32 8.81 1.17
N THR A 113 -13.65 8.69 1.12
CA THR A 113 -14.56 9.35 2.06
C THR A 113 -15.71 8.38 2.36
N PRO A 114 -15.82 7.83 3.59
CA PRO A 114 -14.94 8.01 4.75
C PRO A 114 -13.46 7.63 4.51
N SER A 115 -12.56 8.18 5.32
CA SER A 115 -11.11 7.94 5.21
C SER A 115 -10.73 6.50 5.59
N LEU A 116 -9.55 6.02 5.15
CA LEU A 116 -9.16 4.61 5.35
C LEU A 116 -8.95 4.25 6.84
N ASP A 117 -8.41 5.16 7.65
CA ASP A 117 -8.36 5.04 9.11
C ASP A 117 -9.76 4.86 9.73
N SER A 118 -10.78 5.55 9.20
CA SER A 118 -12.17 5.38 9.66
C SER A 118 -12.69 3.96 9.44
N HIS A 119 -12.31 3.36 8.32
CA HIS A 119 -12.65 1.97 8.03
C HIS A 119 -11.81 1.01 8.87
N LEU A 120 -10.52 1.29 9.06
CA LEU A 120 -9.62 0.45 9.86
C LEU A 120 -10.03 0.36 11.33
N VAL A 121 -10.52 1.44 11.93
CA VAL A 121 -11.06 1.42 13.31
C VAL A 121 -12.13 0.34 13.45
N GLN A 122 -13.01 0.19 12.45
CA GLN A 122 -14.05 -0.83 12.46
C GLN A 122 -13.49 -2.23 12.12
N LEU A 123 -12.61 -2.33 11.12
CA LEU A 123 -12.06 -3.61 10.67
C LEU A 123 -11.15 -4.28 11.72
N LEU A 124 -10.48 -3.48 12.55
CA LEU A 124 -9.55 -3.94 13.59
C LEU A 124 -10.18 -3.96 14.99
N ASP A 125 -11.49 -3.67 15.10
CA ASP A 125 -12.22 -3.56 16.36
C ASP A 125 -11.51 -2.65 17.39
N LEU A 126 -11.07 -1.48 16.92
CA LEU A 126 -10.39 -0.51 17.78
C LEU A 126 -11.41 0.25 18.64
N PRO A 127 -11.00 0.78 19.80
CA PRO A 127 -11.89 1.57 20.66
C PRO A 127 -12.55 2.72 19.88
N ARG A 128 -13.85 2.93 20.08
CA ARG A 128 -14.58 4.04 19.44
C ARG A 128 -14.07 5.42 19.87
N SER A 129 -13.38 5.49 21.01
CA SER A 129 -12.72 6.69 21.53
C SER A 129 -11.34 6.95 20.94
N ILE A 130 -10.83 6.09 20.06
CA ILE A 130 -9.50 6.24 19.48
C ILE A 130 -9.41 7.55 18.69
N ALA A 131 -8.35 8.32 18.92
CA ALA A 131 -8.10 9.52 18.14
C ALA A 131 -7.66 9.14 16.72
N ARG A 132 -8.21 9.81 15.71
CA ARG A 132 -7.79 9.70 14.31
C ARG A 132 -7.12 11.00 13.92
N VAL A 133 -5.90 10.93 13.39
CA VAL A 133 -5.03 12.07 13.07
C VAL A 133 -4.73 12.12 11.59
#